data_AF-A0A9P6H0W0-F1
#
_entry.id   AF-A0A9P6H0W0-F1
#
_cell.length_a   1.000
_cell.length_b   1.000
_cell.length_c   1.000
_cell.angle_alpha   90.00
_cell.angle_beta   90.00
_cell.angle_gamma   90.00
#
_symmetry.space_group_name_H-M   'P 1'
#
loop_
_entity.id
_entity.type
_entity.pdbx_description
1 polymer ?
#
loop_
_entity_poly.entity_id
_entity_poly.type
_entity_poly.pdbx_seq_one_letter_code
_entity_poly.pdbx_strand_id
1 'polypeptide(L)'
;MPLDGNSQNLTTNKSTALEDVIIGKISPKTVFYYGRIVDKNKGSRMHLDSLNPVVLSVLPPLFKFKRFINETLYNQAISRIKTSTRYTDTVKIYYDGSYTIQSNIRVDKPKTMLFIHLPNKPCDIMVACYTTEHSKDSQGILETLEREIVEGKTSEYIIQCIKATKECGSTAYEVHVDVLKNSVIKNLIFDLFEDTHCRKKIEEEIDI
;
A
#
# COMPACT_ATOMS: atom_id res chain seq x y z
N MET A 1 -2.66 52.19 36.51
CA MET A 1 -2.61 51.99 35.05
C MET A 1 -2.63 50.49 34.79
N PRO A 2 -3.69 49.90 34.23
CA PRO A 2 -3.65 48.51 33.81
C PRO A 2 -2.93 48.43 32.46
N LEU A 3 -2.02 47.46 32.34
CA LEU A 3 -1.39 47.09 31.09
C LEU A 3 -2.35 46.18 30.33
N ASP A 4 -3.03 46.74 29.33
CA ASP A 4 -3.55 45.96 28.21
C ASP A 4 -2.36 45.45 27.39
N GLY A 5 -2.39 44.19 26.96
CA GLY A 5 -1.49 43.76 25.89
C GLY A 5 -1.30 42.26 25.74
N ASN A 6 -1.94 41.74 24.70
CA ASN A 6 -1.58 40.52 23.97
C ASN A 6 -1.86 39.18 24.65
N SER A 7 -3.15 38.84 24.66
CA SER A 7 -3.57 37.46 24.36
C SER A 7 -3.09 37.12 22.95
N GLN A 8 -1.90 36.53 22.86
CA GLN A 8 -1.44 35.95 21.60
C GLN A 8 -2.44 34.86 21.20
N ASN A 9 -3.01 35.03 20.02
CA ASN A 9 -3.73 33.99 19.28
C ASN A 9 -2.86 32.74 19.21
N LEU A 10 -3.11 31.78 20.10
CA LEU A 10 -2.76 30.39 19.83
C LEU A 10 -3.70 29.92 18.72
N THR A 11 -3.30 30.15 17.47
CA THR A 11 -3.76 29.32 16.36
C THR A 11 -3.30 27.90 16.65
N THR A 12 -4.18 27.12 17.26
CA THR A 12 -4.05 25.67 17.36
C THR A 12 -3.88 25.12 15.94
N ASN A 13 -2.66 24.78 15.57
CA ASN A 13 -2.39 23.91 14.43
C ASN A 13 -3.14 22.61 14.70
N LYS A 14 -4.35 22.48 14.13
CA LYS A 14 -5.06 21.21 14.11
C LYS A 14 -4.12 20.22 13.43
N SER A 15 -3.71 19.20 14.17
CA SER A 15 -3.08 18.02 13.59
C SER A 15 -4.03 17.50 12.51
N THR A 16 -3.70 17.73 11.25
CA THR A 16 -4.49 17.26 10.10
C THR A 16 -4.50 15.74 10.16
N ALA A 17 -5.69 15.13 10.18
CA ALA A 17 -5.77 13.68 10.28
C ALA A 17 -5.09 13.04 9.05
N LEU A 18 -4.45 11.88 9.25
CA LEU A 18 -3.69 11.16 8.22
C LEU A 18 -4.53 10.95 6.94
N GLU A 19 -5.78 10.57 7.16
CA GLU A 19 -6.81 10.39 6.16
C GLU A 19 -7.08 11.67 5.34
N ASP A 20 -7.08 12.85 5.97
CA ASP A 20 -7.33 14.12 5.28
C ASP A 20 -6.18 14.47 4.32
N VAL A 21 -4.94 14.16 4.71
CA VAL A 21 -3.75 14.34 3.84
C VAL A 21 -3.83 13.44 2.62
N ILE A 22 -4.34 12.21 2.78
CA ILE A 22 -4.52 11.27 1.68
C ILE A 22 -5.70 11.71 0.81
N ILE A 23 -6.85 12.02 1.41
CA ILE A 23 -8.07 12.45 0.71
C ILE A 23 -7.82 13.73 -0.11
N GLY A 24 -7.01 14.66 0.40
CA GLY A 24 -6.62 15.87 -0.33
C GLY A 24 -5.73 15.62 -1.56
N LYS A 25 -5.21 14.40 -1.74
CA LYS A 25 -4.24 14.04 -2.79
C LYS A 25 -4.68 12.90 -3.70
N ILE A 26 -5.78 12.20 -3.36
CA ILE A 26 -6.29 11.08 -4.16
C ILE A 26 -7.10 11.55 -5.37
N SER A 27 -7.13 10.69 -6.40
CA SER A 27 -7.92 10.86 -7.62
C SER A 27 -9.05 9.81 -7.69
N PRO A 28 -9.99 9.90 -8.65
CA PRO A 28 -11.11 8.96 -8.76
C PRO A 28 -10.71 7.48 -8.90
N LYS A 29 -9.49 7.20 -9.38
CA LYS A 29 -8.93 5.85 -9.43
C LYS A 29 -7.74 5.76 -8.48
N THR A 30 -8.00 5.26 -7.28
CA THR A 30 -7.00 5.12 -6.22
C THR A 30 -6.81 3.66 -5.85
N VAL A 31 -5.56 3.22 -5.79
CA VAL A 31 -5.18 1.85 -5.44
C VAL A 31 -4.21 1.86 -4.27
N PHE A 32 -4.50 1.04 -3.27
CA PHE A 32 -3.66 0.83 -2.11
C PHE A 32 -2.86 -0.46 -2.33
N TYR A 33 -1.55 -0.37 -2.43
CA TYR A 33 -0.65 -1.51 -2.48
C TYR A 33 -0.04 -1.76 -1.10
N TYR A 34 -0.13 -2.99 -0.63
CA TYR A 34 0.47 -3.39 0.64
C TYR A 34 1.81 -4.04 0.40
N GLY A 35 2.84 -3.55 1.09
CA GLY A 35 4.22 -3.94 0.81
C GLY A 35 5.17 -3.48 1.91
N ARG A 36 6.41 -3.16 1.55
CA ARG A 36 7.40 -2.58 2.48
C ARG A 36 8.22 -1.49 1.79
N ILE A 37 8.48 -0.42 2.51
CA ILE A 37 9.52 0.55 2.13
C ILE A 37 10.84 -0.05 2.59
N VAL A 38 11.75 -0.32 1.64
CA VAL A 38 13.01 -1.02 1.92
C VAL A 38 14.21 -0.23 1.39
N ASP A 39 15.32 -0.36 2.09
CA ASP A 39 16.63 0.08 1.60
C ASP A 39 16.98 -0.69 0.32
N LYS A 40 17.37 0.02 -0.73
CA LYS A 40 17.67 -0.55 -2.06
C LYS A 40 18.84 -1.53 -2.03
N ASN A 41 19.80 -1.31 -1.14
CA ASN A 41 21.05 -2.06 -1.05
C ASN A 41 20.94 -3.19 -0.02
N LYS A 42 20.32 -2.91 1.14
CA LYS A 42 20.24 -3.86 2.26
C LYS A 42 19.00 -4.74 2.23
N GLY A 43 17.93 -4.31 1.54
CA GLY A 43 16.62 -4.97 1.56
C GLY A 43 15.90 -4.91 2.90
N SER A 44 16.52 -4.34 3.93
CA SER A 44 15.91 -4.09 5.24
C SER A 44 14.81 -3.05 5.13
N ARG A 45 13.75 -3.20 5.92
CA ARG A 45 12.67 -2.22 6.00
C ARG A 45 13.22 -0.88 6.50
N MET A 46 12.70 0.21 5.96
CA MET A 46 12.95 1.56 6.45
C MET A 46 12.57 1.66 7.93
N HIS A 47 13.43 2.29 8.69
CA HIS A 47 13.18 2.64 10.08
C HIS A 47 13.11 4.17 10.17
N LEU A 48 12.05 4.67 10.77
CA LEU A 48 11.91 6.07 11.14
C LEU A 48 11.73 6.13 12.66
N ASP A 49 12.32 7.14 13.30
CA ASP A 49 12.17 7.41 14.74
C ASP A 49 10.78 7.99 15.04
N SER A 50 9.74 7.27 14.67
CA SER A 50 8.34 7.61 14.88
C SER A 50 7.57 6.36 15.28
N LEU A 51 6.74 6.47 16.32
CA LEU A 51 5.78 5.43 16.70
C LEU A 51 4.45 5.57 15.94
N ASN A 52 4.25 6.70 15.25
CA ASN A 52 3.02 7.01 14.51
C ASN A 52 3.21 6.77 13.01
N PRO A 53 2.11 6.50 12.27
CA PRO A 53 2.11 6.50 10.81
C PRO A 53 2.73 7.78 10.22
N VAL A 54 3.56 7.63 9.18
CA VAL A 54 4.20 8.77 8.50
C VAL A 54 3.86 8.73 7.01
N VAL A 55 3.31 9.83 6.47
CA VAL A 55 3.07 10.00 5.03
C VAL A 55 4.28 10.63 4.37
N LEU A 56 4.78 10.00 3.33
CA LEU A 56 5.85 10.48 2.48
C LEU A 56 5.30 10.69 1.07
N SER A 57 5.43 11.91 0.53
CA SER A 57 5.12 12.17 -0.88
C SER A 57 6.21 11.69 -1.83
N VAL A 58 7.43 11.51 -1.32
CA VAL A 58 8.59 11.02 -2.07
C VAL A 58 9.40 10.13 -1.13
N LEU A 59 9.86 8.97 -1.61
CA LEU A 59 10.78 8.13 -0.86
C LEU A 59 12.19 8.73 -0.89
N PRO A 60 12.96 8.66 0.21
CA PRO A 60 14.35 9.08 0.17
C PRO A 60 15.15 8.27 -0.88
N PRO A 61 16.22 8.83 -1.48
CA PRO A 61 16.86 8.25 -2.68
C PRO A 61 17.35 6.79 -2.54
N LEU A 62 17.70 6.37 -1.32
CA LEU A 62 18.18 5.02 -1.03
C LEU A 62 17.07 4.01 -0.76
N PHE A 63 15.80 4.42 -0.81
CA PHE A 63 14.65 3.57 -0.51
C PHE A 63 13.78 3.33 -1.74
N LYS A 64 13.11 2.17 -1.76
CA LYS A 64 12.09 1.83 -2.75
C LYS A 64 10.92 1.13 -2.08
N PHE A 65 9.76 1.17 -2.73
CA PHE A 65 8.62 0.38 -2.29
C PHE A 65 8.65 -1.00 -2.94
N LYS A 66 8.67 -2.05 -2.12
CA LYS A 66 8.56 -3.45 -2.55
C LYS A 66 7.11 -3.90 -2.34
N ARG A 67 6.38 -4.08 -3.45
CA ARG A 67 4.97 -4.52 -3.46
C ARG A 67 4.75 -5.96 -3.02
N PHE A 68 5.78 -6.80 -3.13
CA PHE A 68 5.64 -8.21 -2.78
C PHE A 68 5.71 -8.43 -1.27
N ILE A 69 4.69 -9.13 -0.76
CA ILE A 69 4.58 -9.56 0.62
C ILE A 69 4.94 -11.05 0.75
N ASN A 70 5.02 -11.54 1.98
CA ASN A 70 5.20 -12.97 2.23
C ASN A 70 3.84 -13.70 2.16
N GLU A 71 3.91 -15.02 2.04
CA GLU A 71 2.74 -15.88 1.95
C GLU A 71 1.83 -15.79 3.20
N THR A 72 2.41 -15.61 4.39
CA THR A 72 1.64 -15.47 5.64
C THR A 72 0.71 -14.26 5.59
N LEU A 73 1.22 -13.09 5.20
CA LEU A 73 0.40 -11.88 5.06
C LEU A 73 -0.61 -12.04 3.92
N TYR A 74 -0.22 -12.64 2.80
CA TYR A 74 -1.15 -12.94 1.71
C TYR A 74 -2.36 -13.78 2.18
N ASN A 75 -2.11 -14.84 2.94
CA ASN A 75 -3.18 -15.69 3.48
C ASN A 75 -4.03 -14.96 4.54
N GLN A 76 -3.43 -14.07 5.33
CA GLN A 76 -4.18 -13.19 6.23
C GLN A 76 -5.11 -12.24 5.47
N ALA A 77 -4.67 -11.67 4.36
CA ALA A 77 -5.53 -10.82 3.54
C ALA A 77 -6.70 -11.62 2.94
N ILE A 78 -6.45 -12.84 2.45
CA ILE A 78 -7.50 -13.73 1.95
C ILE A 78 -8.53 -14.06 3.04
N SER A 79 -8.11 -14.34 4.28
CA SER A 79 -9.04 -14.69 5.36
C SER A 79 -9.98 -13.55 5.75
N ARG A 80 -9.65 -12.31 5.39
CA ARG A 80 -10.50 -11.12 5.57
C ARG A 80 -11.57 -10.99 4.48
N ILE A 81 -11.47 -11.73 3.37
CA ILE A 81 -12.44 -11.69 2.28
C ILE A 81 -13.63 -12.63 2.60
N LYS A 82 -14.79 -12.06 2.90
CA LYS A 82 -16.02 -12.83 3.22
C LYS A 82 -16.60 -13.57 2.01
N THR A 83 -16.58 -12.94 0.84
CA THR A 83 -17.12 -13.48 -0.40
C THR A 83 -16.11 -13.19 -1.50
N SER A 84 -15.63 -14.25 -2.15
CA SER A 84 -14.54 -14.14 -3.12
C SER A 84 -14.87 -14.80 -4.45
N THR A 85 -14.38 -14.23 -5.54
CA THR A 85 -14.24 -14.89 -6.84
C THR A 85 -12.78 -15.28 -7.03
N ARG A 86 -12.55 -16.48 -7.58
CA ARG A 86 -11.20 -16.97 -7.92
C ARG A 86 -11.08 -17.17 -9.41
N TYR A 87 -9.98 -16.72 -9.99
CA TYR A 87 -9.69 -16.91 -11.40
C TYR A 87 -8.18 -16.86 -11.64
N THR A 88 -7.76 -17.38 -12.79
CA THR A 88 -6.38 -17.33 -13.24
C THR A 88 -6.26 -16.48 -14.49
N ASP A 89 -5.14 -15.78 -14.62
CA ASP A 89 -4.77 -15.12 -15.85
C ASP A 89 -3.26 -15.18 -16.10
N THR A 90 -2.85 -14.67 -17.25
CA THR A 90 -1.44 -14.56 -17.62
C THR A 90 -1.13 -13.12 -17.96
N VAL A 91 -0.11 -12.56 -17.31
CA VAL A 91 0.32 -11.19 -17.53
C VAL A 91 1.75 -11.14 -18.05
N LYS A 92 2.02 -10.19 -18.94
CA LYS A 92 3.34 -9.96 -19.53
C LYS A 92 3.96 -8.73 -18.89
N ILE A 93 4.93 -8.90 -18.00
CA ILE A 93 5.65 -7.77 -17.40
C ILE A 93 6.78 -7.34 -18.33
N TYR A 94 6.87 -6.03 -18.54
CA TYR A 94 7.96 -5.41 -19.29
C TYR A 94 8.87 -4.69 -18.30
N TYR A 95 10.10 -5.17 -18.18
CA TYR A 95 11.12 -4.50 -17.39
C TYR A 95 11.81 -3.42 -18.23
N ASP A 96 11.51 -2.17 -17.95
CA ASP A 96 12.27 -0.99 -18.41
C ASP A 96 13.19 -0.43 -17.30
N GLY A 97 13.36 -1.18 -16.19
CA GLY A 97 14.05 -0.73 -14.99
C GLY A 97 13.20 0.08 -13.99
N SER A 98 11.91 0.35 -14.30
CA SER A 98 10.99 1.14 -13.45
C SER A 98 9.97 0.33 -12.64
N TYR A 99 10.00 -1.00 -12.72
CA TYR A 99 9.03 -1.91 -12.09
C TYR A 99 7.57 -1.68 -12.55
N THR A 100 7.30 -1.30 -13.79
CA THR A 100 5.92 -1.09 -14.27
C THR A 100 5.29 -2.42 -14.74
N ILE A 101 4.14 -2.80 -14.20
CA ILE A 101 3.40 -4.01 -14.62
C ILE A 101 2.57 -3.64 -15.86
N GLN A 102 2.72 -4.36 -16.96
CA GLN A 102 1.83 -4.23 -18.11
C GLN A 102 0.85 -5.39 -18.13
N SER A 103 -0.41 -5.12 -17.81
CA SER A 103 -1.48 -6.00 -18.28
C SER A 103 -1.84 -5.58 -19.70
N ASN A 104 -1.84 -6.54 -20.63
CA ASN A 104 -2.17 -6.34 -22.03
C ASN A 104 -3.27 -5.27 -22.19
N ILE A 105 -2.93 -4.17 -22.87
CA ILE A 105 -3.78 -3.03 -23.31
C ILE A 105 -3.69 -1.73 -22.49
N ARG A 106 -3.23 -1.68 -21.23
CA ARG A 106 -3.12 -0.39 -20.50
C ARG A 106 -1.93 -0.30 -19.56
N VAL A 107 -1.07 0.69 -19.80
CA VAL A 107 -0.07 1.15 -18.84
C VAL A 107 -0.66 2.35 -18.12
N ASP A 108 -1.39 2.12 -17.04
CA ASP A 108 -1.80 3.21 -16.18
C ASP A 108 -0.56 3.64 -15.36
N LYS A 109 0.06 4.77 -15.70
CA LYS A 109 1.09 5.37 -14.85
C LYS A 109 0.40 6.15 -13.73
N PRO A 110 0.80 5.97 -12.46
CA PRO A 110 0.21 6.76 -11.38
C PRO A 110 0.62 8.22 -11.56
N LYS A 111 -0.37 9.13 -11.60
CA LYS A 111 -0.16 10.58 -11.58
C LYS A 111 0.43 11.02 -10.25
N THR A 112 0.02 10.37 -9.17
CA THR A 112 0.47 10.68 -7.83
C THR A 112 0.69 9.40 -7.05
N MET A 113 1.80 9.36 -6.32
CA MET A 113 2.13 8.28 -5.39
C MET A 113 2.36 8.87 -4.02
N LEU A 114 1.81 8.22 -2.99
CA LEU A 114 2.11 8.48 -1.60
C LEU A 114 2.57 7.18 -0.96
N PHE A 115 3.42 7.30 0.05
CA PHE A 115 3.89 6.17 0.84
C PHE A 115 3.54 6.41 2.29
N ILE A 116 2.97 5.40 2.94
CA ILE A 116 2.61 5.46 4.35
C ILE A 116 3.49 4.45 5.07
N HIS A 117 4.42 4.95 5.86
CA HIS A 117 5.21 4.12 6.76
C HIS A 117 4.39 3.81 8.01
N LEU A 118 4.23 2.53 8.33
CA LEU A 118 3.46 2.07 9.47
C LEU A 118 4.37 1.31 10.44
N PRO A 119 5.05 1.99 11.37
CA PRO A 119 6.11 1.39 12.20
C PRO A 119 5.65 0.17 13.00
N ASN A 120 4.38 0.18 13.46
CA ASN A 120 3.79 -0.88 14.30
C ASN A 120 3.10 -2.01 13.52
N LYS A 121 3.09 -1.92 12.18
CA LYS A 121 2.45 -2.91 11.29
C LYS A 121 3.51 -3.70 10.53
N PRO A 122 3.21 -4.92 10.05
CA PRO A 122 4.17 -5.74 9.31
C PRO A 122 4.42 -5.25 7.86
N CYS A 123 3.61 -4.31 7.39
CA CYS A 123 3.64 -3.73 6.05
C CYS A 123 3.58 -2.21 6.08
N ASP A 124 4.08 -1.60 5.02
CA ASP A 124 3.87 -0.21 4.63
C ASP A 124 2.86 -0.16 3.46
N ILE A 125 2.35 1.02 3.15
CA ILE A 125 1.35 1.20 2.08
C ILE A 125 1.90 2.14 1.02
N MET A 126 1.68 1.81 -0.25
CA MET A 126 1.81 2.76 -1.36
C MET A 126 0.41 3.06 -1.89
N VAL A 127 0.03 4.33 -1.87
CA VAL A 127 -1.23 4.82 -2.45
C VAL A 127 -0.90 5.37 -3.83
N ALA A 128 -1.44 4.72 -4.86
CA ALA A 128 -1.24 5.10 -6.25
C ALA A 128 -2.55 5.67 -6.82
N CYS A 129 -2.47 6.90 -7.33
CA CYS A 129 -3.59 7.61 -7.93
C CYS A 129 -3.36 7.66 -9.43
N TYR A 130 -4.24 7.01 -10.18
CA TYR A 130 -4.12 6.90 -11.62
C TYR A 130 -4.97 7.96 -12.31
N THR A 131 -4.45 8.47 -13.41
CA THR A 131 -5.27 9.08 -14.46
C THR A 131 -5.34 8.09 -15.61
N THR A 132 -6.47 8.05 -16.30
CA THR A 132 -6.62 7.30 -17.55
C THR A 132 -5.84 8.02 -18.64
N GLU A 133 -4.51 7.89 -18.63
CA GLU A 133 -3.66 8.32 -19.72
C GLU A 133 -3.15 7.08 -20.47
N HIS A 134 -3.34 7.10 -21.77
CA HIS A 134 -2.88 6.03 -22.65
C HIS A 134 -1.38 6.19 -22.88
N SER A 135 -0.59 5.33 -22.25
CA SER A 135 0.83 5.22 -22.55
C SER A 135 1.04 4.30 -23.76
N LYS A 136 1.88 4.73 -24.70
CA LYS A 136 2.32 3.96 -25.87
C LYS A 136 3.16 2.75 -25.45
N ASP A 137 3.21 1.75 -26.33
CA ASP A 137 3.99 0.52 -26.20
C ASP A 137 5.40 0.79 -25.67
N SER A 138 5.77 0.16 -24.56
CA SER A 138 7.16 0.16 -24.11
C SER A 138 7.84 -1.12 -24.58
N GLN A 139 9.01 -0.97 -25.19
CA GLN A 139 9.91 -2.09 -25.44
C GLN A 139 10.72 -2.39 -24.17
N GLY A 140 10.76 -3.64 -23.73
CA GLY A 140 11.44 -4.07 -22.51
C GLY A 140 11.54 -5.59 -22.39
N ILE A 141 12.30 -6.07 -21.42
CA ILE A 141 12.46 -7.52 -21.17
C ILE A 141 11.11 -8.09 -20.75
N LEU A 142 10.66 -9.10 -21.47
CA LEU A 142 9.39 -9.78 -21.29
C LEU A 142 9.54 -10.88 -20.25
N GLU A 143 8.78 -10.82 -19.15
CA GLU A 143 8.54 -11.97 -18.30
C GLU A 143 7.05 -12.27 -18.26
N THR A 144 6.71 -13.52 -18.53
CA THR A 144 5.34 -14.01 -18.41
C THR A 144 5.12 -14.48 -16.98
N LEU A 145 4.07 -13.98 -16.34
CA LEU A 145 3.62 -14.43 -15.04
C LEU A 145 2.26 -15.09 -15.16
N GLU A 146 2.15 -16.31 -14.66
CA GLU A 146 0.86 -16.93 -14.38
C GLU A 146 0.37 -16.43 -13.02
N ARG A 147 -0.88 -15.97 -12.94
CA ARG A 147 -1.43 -15.40 -11.71
C ARG A 147 -2.68 -16.15 -11.30
N GLU A 148 -2.73 -16.55 -10.02
CA GLU A 148 -3.96 -16.89 -9.33
C GLU A 148 -4.44 -15.64 -8.57
N ILE A 149 -5.68 -15.25 -8.82
CA ILE A 149 -6.27 -14.04 -8.25
C ILE A 149 -7.48 -14.44 -7.40
N VAL A 150 -7.48 -14.00 -6.15
CA VAL A 150 -8.63 -14.05 -5.24
C VAL A 150 -9.14 -12.63 -5.07
N GLU A 151 -10.31 -12.35 -5.64
CA GLU A 151 -10.94 -11.03 -5.59
C GLU A 151 -12.12 -11.02 -4.61
N GLY A 152 -12.13 -10.04 -3.71
CA GLY A 152 -13.28 -9.71 -2.86
C GLY A 152 -13.85 -8.35 -3.23
N LYS A 153 -15.16 -8.24 -3.37
CA LYS A 153 -15.82 -6.99 -3.77
C LYS A 153 -16.84 -6.54 -2.74
N THR A 154 -16.79 -5.25 -2.40
CA THR A 154 -17.81 -4.57 -1.60
C THR A 154 -18.36 -3.36 -2.36
N SER A 155 -19.29 -2.63 -1.75
CA SER A 155 -19.77 -1.35 -2.31
C SER A 155 -18.76 -0.20 -2.18
N GLU A 156 -17.67 -0.39 -1.42
CA GLU A 156 -16.71 0.66 -1.08
C GLU A 156 -15.31 0.40 -1.62
N TYR A 157 -14.96 -0.85 -1.90
CA TYR A 157 -13.65 -1.24 -2.42
C TYR A 157 -13.66 -2.61 -3.09
N ILE A 158 -12.62 -2.88 -3.86
CA ILE A 158 -12.29 -4.20 -4.42
C ILE A 158 -10.91 -4.59 -3.88
N ILE A 159 -10.80 -5.72 -3.21
CA ILE A 159 -9.53 -6.28 -2.75
C ILE A 159 -9.12 -7.42 -3.67
N GLN A 160 -7.86 -7.41 -4.10
CA GLN A 160 -7.27 -8.47 -4.91
C GLN A 160 -6.03 -9.01 -4.21
N CYS A 161 -6.05 -10.31 -3.93
CA CYS A 161 -4.89 -11.07 -3.49
C CYS A 161 -4.37 -11.86 -4.69
N ILE A 162 -3.12 -11.62 -5.07
CA ILE A 162 -2.51 -12.18 -6.27
C ILE A 162 -1.32 -13.05 -5.88
N LYS A 163 -1.36 -14.32 -6.30
CA LYS A 163 -0.19 -15.21 -6.31
C LYS A 163 0.32 -15.29 -7.73
N ALA A 164 1.52 -14.76 -7.98
CA ALA A 164 2.16 -14.76 -9.28
C ALA A 164 3.31 -15.77 -9.32
N THR A 165 3.28 -16.66 -10.30
CA THR A 165 4.30 -17.68 -10.54
C THR A 165 5.09 -17.34 -11.80
N LYS A 166 6.41 -17.28 -11.67
CA LYS A 166 7.36 -17.08 -12.77
C LYS A 166 7.66 -18.40 -13.48
N GLU A 167 8.10 -18.34 -14.74
CA GLU A 167 8.51 -19.53 -15.50
C GLU A 167 9.60 -20.36 -14.80
N CYS A 168 10.49 -19.70 -14.04
CA CYS A 168 11.51 -20.38 -13.24
C CYS A 168 10.99 -21.06 -11.96
N GLY A 169 9.67 -21.06 -11.74
CA GLY A 169 9.00 -21.66 -10.58
C GLY A 169 8.97 -20.78 -9.33
N SER A 170 9.62 -19.62 -9.34
CA SER A 170 9.57 -18.70 -8.20
C SER A 170 8.20 -18.03 -8.08
N THR A 171 7.69 -17.95 -6.85
CA THR A 171 6.37 -17.39 -6.55
C THR A 171 6.50 -16.05 -5.82
N ALA A 172 5.64 -15.11 -6.17
CA ALA A 172 5.50 -13.82 -5.50
C ALA A 172 4.05 -13.59 -5.10
N TYR A 173 3.84 -12.93 -3.97
CA TYR A 173 2.51 -12.63 -3.44
C TYR A 173 2.31 -11.13 -3.36
N GLU A 174 1.15 -10.66 -3.80
CA GLU A 174 0.76 -9.24 -3.81
C GLU A 174 -0.65 -9.10 -3.26
N VAL A 175 -0.90 -8.00 -2.55
CA VAL A 175 -2.24 -7.60 -2.12
C VAL A 175 -2.41 -6.13 -2.44
N HIS A 176 -3.50 -5.81 -3.14
CA HIS A 176 -3.89 -4.43 -3.37
C HIS A 176 -5.41 -4.24 -3.29
N VAL A 177 -5.81 -2.99 -3.07
CA VAL A 177 -7.20 -2.60 -2.89
C VAL A 177 -7.52 -1.40 -3.78
N ASP A 178 -8.44 -1.59 -4.72
CA ASP A 178 -9.05 -0.50 -5.48
C ASP A 178 -10.14 0.17 -4.62
N VAL A 179 -9.96 1.47 -4.35
CA VAL A 179 -10.87 2.25 -3.52
C VAL A 179 -11.99 2.82 -4.39
N LEU A 180 -13.24 2.48 -4.07
CA LEU A 180 -14.44 3.01 -4.75
C LEU A 180 -15.07 4.19 -3.99
N LYS A 181 -14.89 4.26 -2.66
CA LYS A 181 -15.37 5.35 -1.81
C LYS A 181 -14.31 5.80 -0.82
N ASN A 182 -14.12 7.12 -0.67
CA ASN A 182 -13.12 7.68 0.24
C ASN A 182 -13.39 7.37 1.72
N SER A 183 -14.64 7.05 2.09
CA SER A 183 -15.04 6.67 3.45
C SER A 183 -14.24 5.49 4.02
N VAL A 184 -13.77 4.59 3.16
CA VAL A 184 -13.09 3.36 3.59
C VAL A 184 -11.59 3.53 3.82
N ILE A 185 -10.99 4.66 3.41
CA ILE A 185 -9.53 4.87 3.42
C ILE A 185 -8.96 4.68 4.83
N LYS A 186 -9.64 5.22 5.84
CA LYS A 186 -9.20 5.08 7.24
C LYS A 186 -9.07 3.61 7.64
N ASN A 187 -10.09 2.81 7.35
CA ASN A 187 -10.11 1.38 7.69
C ASN A 187 -9.03 0.61 6.91
N LEU A 188 -8.82 0.93 5.62
CA LEU A 188 -7.80 0.27 4.80
C LEU A 188 -6.37 0.50 5.28
N ILE A 189 -6.09 1.62 5.94
CA ILE A 189 -4.76 1.90 6.49
C ILE A 189 -4.45 0.99 7.70
N PHE A 190 -5.47 0.64 8.51
CA PHE A 190 -5.27 0.03 9.82
C PHE A 190 -5.76 -1.41 9.97
N ASP A 191 -6.72 -1.86 9.16
CA ASP A 191 -7.53 -3.06 9.47
C ASP A 191 -7.14 -4.32 8.69
N LEU A 192 -6.34 -4.21 7.62
CA LEU A 192 -6.05 -5.38 6.78
C LEU A 192 -5.08 -6.37 7.44
N PHE A 193 -4.14 -5.87 8.24
CA PHE A 193 -3.13 -6.68 8.92
C PHE A 193 -3.09 -6.38 10.42
N GLU A 194 -2.99 -7.45 11.21
CA GLU A 194 -2.88 -7.37 12.66
C GLU A 194 -1.61 -6.61 13.08
N ASP A 195 -1.70 -5.90 14.21
CA ASP A 195 -0.55 -5.23 14.81
C ASP A 195 0.48 -6.23 15.32
N THR A 196 1.74 -6.07 14.91
CA THR A 196 2.83 -6.92 15.40
C THR A 196 3.12 -6.69 16.89
N HIS A 197 2.74 -5.53 17.43
CA HIS A 197 2.93 -5.20 18.84
C HIS A 197 1.81 -5.66 19.77
N CYS A 198 0.62 -5.99 19.27
CA CYS A 198 -0.46 -6.50 20.11
C CYS A 198 -0.23 -7.95 20.59
N ARG A 199 0.59 -8.74 19.89
CA ARG A 199 0.88 -10.12 20.33
C ARG A 199 1.83 -10.20 21.53
N LYS A 200 2.79 -9.28 21.67
CA LYS A 200 3.70 -9.30 22.83
C LYS A 200 2.98 -9.05 24.15
N LYS A 201 1.92 -8.22 24.18
CA LYS A 201 1.12 -8.03 25.41
C LYS A 201 0.27 -9.25 25.79
N ILE A 202 -0.21 -10.02 24.81
CA ILE A 202 -1.05 -11.19 25.09
C ILE A 202 -0.17 -12.39 25.53
N GLU A 203 1.06 -12.50 25.05
CA GLU A 203 2.00 -13.52 25.52
C GLU A 203 2.59 -13.17 26.90
N GLU A 204 2.73 -11.89 27.26
CA GLU A 204 3.15 -11.45 28.61
C GLU A 204 2.01 -11.44 29.65
N GLU A 205 0.73 -11.49 29.24
CA GLU A 205 -0.44 -11.57 30.14
C GLU A 205 -0.99 -13.01 30.32
N ILE A 206 -0.41 -14.02 29.65
CA ILE A 206 -0.79 -15.44 29.81
C ILE A 206 0.22 -16.22 30.68
N ASP A 207 1.39 -15.64 30.98
CA ASP A 207 2.32 -16.14 32.00
C ASP A 207 2.46 -15.13 33.15
N ILE A 208 1.45 -15.09 34.04
CA ILE A 208 1.49 -14.93 35.53
C ILE A 208 0.06 -14.94 36.08
#